data_AF-A0A963LJZ8-F1
#
_entry.id   AF-A0A963LJZ8-F1
#
_cell.length_a   1.000
_cell.length_b   1.000
_cell.length_c   1.000
_cell.angle_alpha   90.00
_cell.angle_beta   90.00
_cell.angle_gamma   90.00
#
_symmetry.space_group_name_H-M   'P 1'
#
loop_
_entity.id
_entity.type
_entity.pdbx_description
1 polymer ?
#
loop_
_entity_poly.entity_id
_entity_poly.type
_entity_poly.pdbx_seq_one_letter_code
_entity_poly.pdbx_strand_id
1 'polypeptide(L)'
;IAVMGILKSAGAPKELEVVIAGESLFNDGVGVVIFALLLGIVTSGEMPSVGEGLLMLLHEAGGGLLFGLMIGYVTFRLMKSIDNYQVEVLLCLAAVTGGYALASEMHVSGPLSMVVAGLIIGNHGRALAMSDTTRRYVDMFWELVDEILNATLFVLMGMEILLVSFSVSFAVATALAITVTLIARLVTVGV
;
A
#
# COMPACT_ATOMS: atom_id res chain seq x y z
N ILE A 1 -9.54 -3.54 4.73
CA ILE A 1 -9.99 -2.37 5.53
C ILE A 1 -11.27 -2.67 6.34
N ALA A 2 -12.43 -2.92 5.72
CA ALA A 2 -13.69 -3.19 6.46
C ALA A 2 -13.65 -4.42 7.42
N VAL A 3 -12.89 -5.45 7.07
CA VAL A 3 -12.79 -6.70 7.85
C VAL A 3 -12.08 -6.51 9.19
N MET A 4 -11.11 -5.58 9.29
CA MET A 4 -10.37 -5.34 10.53
C MET A 4 -11.24 -4.73 11.63
N GLY A 5 -12.18 -3.85 11.28
CA GLY A 5 -13.15 -3.30 12.24
C GLY A 5 -14.10 -4.37 12.80
N ILE A 6 -14.49 -5.33 11.95
CA ILE A 6 -15.33 -6.47 12.34
C ILE A 6 -14.55 -7.46 13.22
N LEU A 7 -13.31 -7.79 12.85
CA LEU A 7 -12.44 -8.70 13.63
C LEU A 7 -12.18 -8.18 15.06
N LYS A 8 -11.89 -6.87 15.18
CA LYS A 8 -11.74 -6.21 16.49
C LYS A 8 -13.01 -6.30 17.32
N SER A 9 -14.17 -6.04 16.70
CA SER A 9 -15.48 -6.10 17.37
C SER A 9 -15.87 -7.53 17.75
N ALA A 10 -15.37 -8.53 17.04
CA ALA A 10 -15.60 -9.95 17.30
C ALA A 10 -14.64 -10.58 18.33
N GLY A 11 -13.68 -9.81 18.86
CA GLY A 11 -12.75 -10.30 19.88
C GLY A 11 -11.67 -11.23 19.34
N ALA A 12 -11.24 -11.05 18.09
CA ALA A 12 -10.15 -11.84 17.51
C ALA A 12 -8.83 -11.67 18.31
N PRO A 13 -7.97 -12.69 18.36
CA PRO A 13 -6.65 -12.57 18.99
C PRO A 13 -5.81 -11.48 18.31
N LYS A 14 -5.08 -10.69 19.11
CA LYS A 14 -4.20 -9.61 18.61
C LYS A 14 -3.17 -10.10 17.58
N GLU A 15 -2.71 -11.34 17.73
CA GLU A 15 -1.76 -11.96 16.79
C GLU A 15 -2.38 -12.12 15.40
N LEU A 16 -3.66 -12.52 15.32
CA LEU A 16 -4.37 -12.65 14.06
C LEU A 16 -4.61 -11.29 13.40
N GLU A 17 -4.92 -10.27 14.19
CA GLU A 17 -5.04 -8.89 13.70
C GLU A 17 -3.73 -8.37 13.07
N VAL A 18 -2.59 -8.62 13.73
CA VAL A 18 -1.26 -8.20 13.24
C VAL A 18 -0.90 -8.93 11.94
N VAL A 19 -1.16 -10.24 11.87
CA VAL A 19 -0.89 -11.03 10.66
C VAL A 19 -1.73 -10.55 9.49
N ILE A 20 -3.06 -10.39 9.68
CA ILE A 20 -3.97 -9.94 8.61
C ILE A 20 -3.65 -8.52 8.17
N ALA A 21 -3.33 -7.61 9.10
CA ALA A 21 -2.94 -6.25 8.77
C ALA A 21 -1.63 -6.22 7.97
N GLY A 22 -0.64 -7.02 8.36
CA GLY A 22 0.62 -7.16 7.64
C GLY A 22 0.45 -7.73 6.23
N GLU A 23 -0.30 -8.82 6.09
CA GLU A 23 -0.64 -9.43 4.79
C GLU A 23 -1.33 -8.41 3.88
N SER A 24 -2.34 -7.70 4.40
CA SER A 24 -3.10 -6.70 3.63
C SER A 24 -2.22 -5.55 3.15
N LEU A 25 -1.34 -5.03 4.03
CA LEU A 25 -0.46 -3.90 3.69
C LEU A 25 0.50 -4.24 2.54
N PHE A 26 1.11 -5.43 2.58
CA PHE A 26 1.98 -5.89 1.49
C PHE A 26 1.18 -6.26 0.23
N ASN A 27 0.01 -6.86 0.40
CA ASN A 27 -0.87 -7.22 -0.70
C ASN A 27 -1.27 -5.98 -1.53
N ASP A 28 -1.61 -4.87 -0.88
CA ASP A 28 -1.96 -3.63 -1.59
C ASP A 28 -0.77 -3.11 -2.39
N GLY A 29 0.44 -3.15 -1.83
CA GLY A 29 1.67 -2.76 -2.53
C GLY A 29 2.00 -3.67 -3.72
N VAL A 30 1.92 -4.98 -3.54
CA VAL A 30 2.19 -5.98 -4.60
C VAL A 30 1.12 -5.95 -5.68
N GLY A 31 -0.15 -5.72 -5.32
CA GLY A 31 -1.26 -5.59 -6.26
C GLY A 31 -1.02 -4.47 -7.26
N VAL A 32 -0.52 -3.31 -6.81
CA VAL A 32 -0.18 -2.20 -7.71
C VAL A 32 0.98 -2.55 -8.64
N VAL A 33 2.00 -3.28 -8.17
CA VAL A 33 3.11 -3.75 -9.03
C VAL A 33 2.60 -4.67 -10.13
N ILE A 34 1.80 -5.67 -9.78
CA ILE A 34 1.24 -6.61 -10.76
C ILE A 34 0.33 -5.85 -11.74
N PHE A 35 -0.47 -4.90 -11.25
CA PHE A 35 -1.32 -4.07 -12.11
C PHE A 35 -0.50 -3.22 -13.09
N ALA A 36 0.54 -2.53 -12.62
CA ALA A 36 1.41 -1.71 -13.45
C ALA A 36 2.10 -2.54 -14.54
N LEU A 37 2.62 -3.72 -14.18
CA LEU A 37 3.20 -4.67 -15.11
C LEU A 37 2.19 -5.10 -16.19
N LEU A 38 1.00 -5.55 -15.78
CA LEU A 38 -0.05 -5.97 -16.72
C LEU A 38 -0.51 -4.82 -17.63
N LEU A 39 -0.64 -3.61 -17.09
CA LEU A 39 -0.97 -2.42 -17.86
C LEU A 39 0.13 -2.09 -18.87
N GLY A 40 1.40 -2.22 -18.49
CA GLY A 40 2.54 -2.06 -19.39
C GLY A 40 2.52 -3.06 -20.56
N ILE A 41 2.17 -4.32 -20.28
CA ILE A 41 2.02 -5.37 -21.31
C ILE A 41 0.86 -5.02 -22.26
N VAL A 42 -0.30 -4.62 -21.71
CA VAL A 42 -1.48 -4.27 -22.52
C VAL A 42 -1.23 -3.05 -23.39
N THR A 43 -0.52 -2.04 -22.87
CA THR A 43 -0.25 -0.78 -23.59
C THR A 43 0.88 -0.90 -24.62
N SER A 44 1.89 -1.73 -24.36
CA SER A 44 2.96 -2.02 -25.34
C SER A 44 2.50 -2.93 -26.48
N GLY A 45 1.50 -3.79 -26.23
CA GLY A 45 1.00 -4.76 -27.21
C GLY A 45 1.98 -5.91 -27.49
N GLU A 46 3.12 -5.93 -26.82
CA GLU A 46 4.14 -6.98 -26.90
C GLU A 46 4.09 -7.81 -25.62
N MET A 47 4.10 -9.13 -25.79
CA MET A 47 4.13 -10.04 -24.66
C MET A 47 5.60 -10.26 -24.28
N PRO A 48 6.08 -9.74 -23.13
CA PRO A 48 7.46 -9.93 -22.73
C PRO A 48 7.75 -11.41 -22.54
N SER A 49 8.98 -11.81 -22.84
CA SER A 49 9.45 -13.14 -22.49
C SER A 49 9.38 -13.34 -20.96
N VAL A 50 9.31 -14.60 -20.52
CA VAL A 50 9.28 -14.93 -19.08
C VAL A 50 10.47 -14.29 -18.34
N GLY A 51 11.65 -14.24 -18.98
CA GLY A 51 12.83 -13.59 -18.43
C GLY A 51 12.69 -12.07 -18.28
N GLU A 52 12.14 -11.40 -19.28
CA GLU A 52 11.89 -9.95 -19.24
C GLU A 52 10.82 -9.60 -18.19
N GLY A 53 9.74 -10.37 -18.12
CA GLY A 53 8.70 -10.18 -17.10
C GLY A 53 9.24 -10.34 -15.68
N LEU A 54 10.11 -11.34 -15.45
CA LEU A 54 10.79 -11.51 -14.17
C LEU A 54 11.74 -10.36 -13.85
N LEU A 55 12.48 -9.85 -14.84
CA LEU A 55 13.36 -8.70 -14.68
C LEU A 55 12.58 -7.42 -14.35
N MET A 56 11.46 -7.18 -15.02
CA MET A 56 10.56 -6.06 -14.72
C MET A 56 10.00 -6.15 -13.32
N LEU A 57 9.52 -7.33 -12.91
CA LEU A 57 9.02 -7.57 -11.56
C LEU A 57 10.11 -7.34 -10.50
N LEU A 58 11.32 -7.87 -10.73
CA LEU A 58 12.46 -7.67 -9.84
C LEU A 58 12.86 -6.20 -9.76
N HIS A 59 12.81 -5.47 -10.87
CA HIS A 59 13.11 -4.04 -10.89
C HIS A 59 12.07 -3.24 -10.12
N GLU A 60 10.79 -3.43 -10.40
CA GLU A 60 9.72 -2.69 -9.74
C GLU A 60 9.61 -3.01 -8.25
N ALA A 61 9.53 -4.31 -7.91
CA ALA A 61 9.36 -4.75 -6.54
C ALA A 61 10.67 -4.60 -5.75
N GLY A 62 11.77 -5.13 -6.28
CA GLY A 62 13.08 -5.08 -5.61
C GLY A 62 13.62 -3.65 -5.52
N GLY A 63 13.50 -2.86 -6.58
CA GLY A 63 13.82 -1.44 -6.57
C GLY A 63 12.97 -0.66 -5.59
N GLY A 64 11.67 -0.97 -5.49
CA GLY A 64 10.77 -0.37 -4.51
C GLY A 64 11.18 -0.70 -3.07
N LEU A 65 11.53 -1.96 -2.79
CA LEU A 65 12.06 -2.36 -1.48
C LEU A 65 13.32 -1.57 -1.11
N LEU A 66 14.32 -1.57 -2.00
CA LEU A 66 15.60 -0.91 -1.75
C LEU A 66 15.46 0.60 -1.58
N PHE A 67 14.64 1.24 -2.43
CA PHE A 67 14.38 2.66 -2.33
C PHE A 67 13.59 3.02 -1.07
N GLY A 68 12.57 2.23 -0.73
CA GLY A 68 11.82 2.35 0.51
C GLY A 68 12.70 2.24 1.76
N LEU A 69 13.65 1.29 1.77
CA LEU A 69 14.64 1.16 2.84
C LEU A 69 15.51 2.41 2.95
N MET A 70 16.01 2.91 1.82
CA MET A 70 16.86 4.10 1.76
C MET A 70 16.12 5.33 2.29
N ILE A 71 14.95 5.64 1.75
CA ILE A 71 14.21 6.86 2.12
C ILE A 71 13.66 6.77 3.54
N GLY A 72 13.19 5.59 3.97
CA GLY A 72 12.78 5.35 5.36
C GLY A 72 13.93 5.57 6.33
N TYR A 73 15.13 5.10 6.01
CA TYR A 73 16.32 5.31 6.84
C TYR A 73 16.77 6.78 6.88
N VAL A 74 16.74 7.48 5.75
CA VAL A 74 17.05 8.93 5.69
C VAL A 74 16.06 9.71 6.54
N THR A 75 14.76 9.48 6.37
CA THR A 75 13.71 10.14 7.14
C THR A 75 13.84 9.84 8.64
N PHE A 76 14.11 8.58 9.00
CA PHE A 76 14.41 8.19 10.38
C PHE A 76 15.58 8.99 10.98
N ARG A 77 16.69 9.12 10.24
CA ARG A 77 17.86 9.88 10.68
C ARG A 77 17.55 11.36 10.87
N LEU A 78 16.74 11.95 9.99
CA LEU A 78 16.30 13.34 10.12
C LEU A 78 15.40 13.53 11.34
N MET A 79 14.42 12.65 11.56
CA MET A 79 13.55 12.69 12.74
C MET A 79 14.35 12.60 14.03
N LYS A 80 15.34 11.71 14.11
CA LYS A 80 16.19 11.56 15.30
C LYS A 80 16.97 12.84 15.66
N SER A 81 17.19 13.73 14.71
CA SER A 81 17.91 15.00 14.94
C SER A 81 17.01 16.15 15.42
N ILE A 82 15.70 15.93 15.51
CA ILE A 82 14.68 16.95 15.73
C ILE A 82 13.78 16.49 16.88
N ASP A 83 13.37 17.41 17.76
CA ASP A 83 12.37 17.14 18.82
C ASP A 83 11.23 18.16 18.68
N ASN A 84 10.45 18.00 17.61
CA ASN A 84 9.34 18.89 17.27
C ASN A 84 8.31 18.14 16.41
N TYR A 85 7.13 17.92 16.96
CA TYR A 85 6.10 17.10 16.32
C TYR A 85 5.62 17.66 14.97
N GLN A 86 5.55 18.99 14.80
CA GLN A 86 5.12 19.57 13.54
C GLN A 86 6.11 19.25 12.42
N VAL A 87 7.41 19.40 12.71
CA VAL A 87 8.47 19.11 11.73
C VAL A 87 8.52 17.62 11.41
N GLU A 88 8.37 16.75 12.40
CA GLU A 88 8.35 15.30 12.19
C GLU A 88 7.14 14.85 11.34
N VAL A 89 5.95 15.43 11.55
CA VAL A 89 4.78 15.19 10.67
C VAL A 89 5.05 15.67 9.25
N LEU A 90 5.65 16.85 9.08
CA LEU A 90 6.01 17.36 7.76
C LEU A 90 7.07 16.48 7.06
N LEU A 91 8.01 15.92 7.80
CA LEU A 91 8.98 14.96 7.27
C LEU A 91 8.32 13.66 6.82
N CYS A 92 7.35 13.13 7.58
CA CYS A 92 6.54 11.99 7.15
C CYS A 92 5.82 12.30 5.83
N LEU A 93 5.16 13.45 5.73
CA LEU A 93 4.46 13.88 4.51
C LEU A 93 5.41 14.05 3.33
N ALA A 94 6.55 14.69 3.54
CA ALA A 94 7.58 14.87 2.51
C ALA A 94 8.14 13.52 2.04
N ALA A 95 8.37 12.59 2.97
CA ALA A 95 8.83 11.24 2.64
C ALA A 95 7.79 10.48 1.81
N VAL A 96 6.50 10.56 2.16
CA VAL A 96 5.45 9.87 1.40
C VAL A 96 5.22 10.52 0.04
N THR A 97 5.00 11.82 0.00
CA THR A 97 4.70 12.54 -1.26
C THR A 97 5.91 12.63 -2.19
N GLY A 98 7.03 13.13 -1.66
CA GLY A 98 8.28 13.26 -2.41
C GLY A 98 8.91 11.91 -2.73
N GLY A 99 8.89 10.97 -1.79
CA GLY A 99 9.38 9.61 -2.03
C GLY A 99 8.56 8.90 -3.10
N TYR A 100 7.24 8.99 -3.07
CA TYR A 100 6.40 8.39 -4.11
C TYR A 100 6.67 9.00 -5.50
N ALA A 101 6.80 10.33 -5.58
CA ALA A 101 7.14 11.00 -6.83
C ALA A 101 8.49 10.53 -7.39
N LEU A 102 9.53 10.46 -6.54
CA LEU A 102 10.84 9.94 -6.93
C LEU A 102 10.80 8.47 -7.33
N ALA A 103 10.05 7.63 -6.61
CA ALA A 103 9.84 6.23 -6.97
C ALA A 103 9.25 6.08 -8.38
N SER A 104 8.31 6.95 -8.73
CA SER A 104 7.66 6.95 -10.03
C SER A 104 8.65 7.31 -11.16
N GLU A 105 9.51 8.31 -10.94
CA GLU A 105 10.58 8.70 -11.89
C GLU A 105 11.65 7.61 -12.06
N MET A 106 11.91 6.81 -11.02
CA MET A 106 12.84 5.68 -11.10
C MET A 106 12.19 4.41 -11.65
N HIS A 107 10.91 4.44 -12.02
CA HIS A 107 10.13 3.28 -12.47
C HIS A 107 10.14 2.12 -11.46
N VAL A 108 10.10 2.45 -10.17
CA VAL A 108 9.97 1.47 -9.08
C VAL A 108 8.63 1.60 -8.38
N SER A 109 8.24 0.57 -7.63
CA SER A 109 6.94 0.57 -6.95
C SER A 109 6.86 1.63 -5.85
N GLY A 110 6.15 2.72 -6.13
CA GLY A 110 5.86 3.77 -5.16
C GLY A 110 5.16 3.25 -3.89
N PRO A 111 4.02 2.54 -4.00
CA PRO A 111 3.32 2.02 -2.82
C PRO A 111 4.20 1.08 -1.98
N LEU A 112 4.91 0.14 -2.62
CA LEU A 112 5.77 -0.79 -1.91
C LEU A 112 6.95 -0.08 -1.22
N SER A 113 7.52 0.95 -1.88
CA SER A 113 8.54 1.81 -1.27
C SER A 113 8.02 2.49 -0.01
N MET A 114 6.79 3.02 -0.06
CA MET A 114 6.18 3.73 1.07
C MET A 114 5.78 2.77 2.20
N VAL A 115 5.35 1.55 1.90
CA VAL A 115 5.14 0.48 2.90
C VAL A 115 6.44 0.22 3.66
N VAL A 116 7.55 0.03 2.95
CA VAL A 116 8.86 -0.25 3.57
C VAL A 116 9.37 0.94 4.38
N ALA A 117 9.25 2.16 3.85
CA ALA A 117 9.61 3.38 4.58
C ALA A 117 8.77 3.56 5.85
N GLY A 118 7.46 3.31 5.74
CA GLY A 118 6.51 3.34 6.86
C GLY A 118 6.82 2.30 7.93
N LEU A 119 7.24 1.08 7.55
CA LEU A 119 7.68 0.05 8.51
C LEU A 119 8.94 0.47 9.27
N ILE A 120 9.90 1.12 8.62
CA ILE A 120 11.10 1.65 9.29
C ILE A 120 10.72 2.74 10.30
N ILE A 121 9.93 3.73 9.88
CA ILE A 121 9.53 4.86 10.72
C ILE A 121 8.62 4.37 11.86
N GLY A 122 7.65 3.52 11.56
CA GLY A 122 6.68 2.98 12.51
C GLY A 122 7.28 2.03 13.56
N ASN A 123 8.39 1.36 13.24
CA ASN A 123 9.11 0.50 14.19
C ASN A 123 10.30 1.22 14.84
N HIS A 124 11.39 1.40 14.09
CA HIS A 124 12.63 1.98 14.61
C HIS A 124 12.50 3.49 14.89
N GLY A 125 11.78 4.23 14.05
CA GLY A 125 11.52 5.65 14.26
C GLY A 125 10.73 5.92 15.53
N ARG A 126 9.64 5.21 15.74
CA ARG A 126 8.92 5.28 17.01
C ARG A 126 9.83 4.94 18.17
N ALA A 127 10.51 3.79 18.17
CA ALA A 127 11.28 3.33 19.33
C ALA A 127 12.49 4.21 19.68
N LEU A 128 13.18 4.79 18.69
CA LEU A 128 14.51 5.39 18.88
C LEU A 128 14.61 6.88 18.51
N ALA A 129 13.59 7.47 17.89
CA ALA A 129 13.64 8.85 17.39
C ALA A 129 12.53 9.78 17.89
N MET A 130 11.39 9.25 18.35
CA MET A 130 10.22 10.07 18.70
C MET A 130 9.95 10.13 20.21
N SER A 131 9.59 11.33 20.70
CA SER A 131 8.99 11.52 22.03
C SER A 131 7.55 10.99 22.07
N ASP A 132 7.01 10.72 23.27
CA ASP A 132 5.63 10.22 23.42
C ASP A 132 4.58 11.19 22.87
N THR A 133 4.84 12.49 23.00
CA THR A 133 4.01 13.56 22.43
C THR A 133 4.03 13.50 20.91
N THR A 134 5.21 13.40 20.29
CA THR A 134 5.30 13.31 18.83
C THR A 134 4.61 12.07 18.29
N ARG A 135 4.82 10.90 18.91
CA ARG A 135 4.15 9.65 18.50
C ARG A 135 2.64 9.83 18.44
N ARG A 136 2.03 10.42 19.48
CA ARG A 136 0.58 10.66 19.52
C ARG A 136 0.11 11.56 18.37
N TYR A 137 0.81 12.66 18.09
CA TYR A 137 0.41 13.59 17.02
C TYR A 137 0.60 13.01 15.63
N VAL A 138 1.69 12.26 15.40
CA VAL A 138 1.92 11.55 14.13
C VAL A 138 0.81 10.52 13.91
N ASP A 139 0.44 9.77 14.96
CA ASP A 139 -0.60 8.75 14.87
C ASP A 139 -1.97 9.35 14.57
N MET A 140 -2.37 10.38 15.33
CA MET A 140 -3.64 11.09 15.09
C MET A 140 -3.68 11.70 13.69
N PHE A 141 -2.56 12.27 13.21
CA PHE A 141 -2.49 12.84 11.88
C PHE A 141 -2.73 11.78 10.80
N TRP A 142 -2.03 10.65 10.88
CA TRP A 142 -2.18 9.58 9.88
C TRP A 142 -3.51 8.85 9.97
N GLU A 143 -4.10 8.70 11.15
CA GLU A 143 -5.46 8.17 11.32
C GLU A 143 -6.49 9.06 10.61
N LEU A 144 -6.42 10.39 10.80
CA LEU A 144 -7.30 11.33 10.11
C LEU A 144 -7.10 11.31 8.59
N VAL A 145 -5.85 11.24 8.12
CA VAL A 145 -5.55 11.15 6.68
C VAL A 145 -6.09 9.85 6.10
N ASP A 146 -5.90 8.71 6.77
CA ASP A 146 -6.43 7.42 6.35
C ASP A 146 -7.96 7.44 6.26
N GLU A 147 -8.65 8.00 7.26
CA GLU A 147 -10.11 8.16 7.25
C GLU A 147 -10.59 9.02 6.07
N ILE A 148 -9.95 10.16 5.83
CA ILE A 148 -10.30 11.06 4.72
C ILE A 148 -10.09 10.39 3.37
N LEU A 149 -8.94 9.72 3.17
CA LEU A 149 -8.61 9.05 1.90
C LEU A 149 -9.55 7.86 1.65
N ASN A 150 -9.86 7.08 2.67
CA ASN A 150 -10.82 5.96 2.55
C ASN A 150 -12.23 6.45 2.23
N ALA A 151 -12.72 7.49 2.93
CA ALA A 151 -14.02 8.09 2.63
C ALA A 151 -14.07 8.61 1.18
N THR A 152 -13.01 9.30 0.74
CA THR A 152 -12.89 9.79 -0.64
C THR A 152 -12.90 8.65 -1.64
N LEU A 153 -12.15 7.57 -1.38
CA LEU A 153 -12.10 6.38 -2.24
C LEU A 153 -13.49 5.74 -2.38
N PHE A 154 -14.23 5.57 -1.29
CA PHE A 154 -15.61 5.04 -1.34
C PHE A 154 -16.56 5.93 -2.12
N VAL A 155 -16.46 7.25 -1.97
CA VAL A 155 -17.27 8.20 -2.75
C VAL A 155 -16.93 8.11 -4.24
N LEU A 156 -15.64 8.08 -4.61
CA LEU A 156 -15.19 7.93 -6.00
C LEU A 156 -15.69 6.62 -6.61
N MET A 157 -15.54 5.49 -5.91
CA MET A 157 -16.06 4.20 -6.37
C MET A 157 -17.59 4.23 -6.55
N GLY A 158 -18.30 4.86 -5.62
CA GLY A 158 -19.76 5.01 -5.70
C GLY A 158 -20.19 5.84 -6.92
N MET A 159 -19.46 6.92 -7.23
CA MET A 159 -19.72 7.72 -8.42
C MET A 159 -19.40 6.97 -9.71
N GLU A 160 -18.29 6.22 -9.76
CA GLU A 160 -17.91 5.42 -10.93
C GLU A 160 -19.01 4.41 -11.28
N ILE A 161 -19.60 3.74 -10.28
CA ILE A 161 -20.70 2.78 -10.48
C ILE A 161 -21.91 3.42 -11.18
N LEU A 162 -22.19 4.70 -10.95
CA LEU A 162 -23.31 5.41 -11.60
C LEU A 162 -23.08 5.65 -13.09
N LEU A 163 -21.82 5.70 -13.52
CA LEU A 163 -21.43 5.89 -14.91
C LEU A 163 -21.33 4.57 -15.68
N VAL A 164 -21.23 3.43 -14.96
CA VAL A 164 -21.14 2.11 -15.57
C VAL A 164 -22.46 1.74 -16.25
N SER A 165 -22.37 1.39 -17.53
CA SER A 165 -23.50 0.81 -18.25
C SER A 165 -23.61 -0.69 -17.95
N PHE A 166 -24.74 -1.07 -17.33
CA PHE A 166 -25.03 -2.47 -17.02
C PHE A 166 -25.41 -3.24 -18.29
N SER A 167 -24.40 -3.82 -18.95
CA SER A 167 -24.59 -4.75 -20.06
C SER A 167 -24.55 -6.20 -19.58
N VAL A 168 -25.11 -7.12 -20.38
CA VAL A 168 -25.00 -8.56 -20.12
C VAL A 168 -23.52 -9.00 -20.07
N SER A 169 -22.69 -8.46 -20.96
CA SER A 169 -21.24 -8.73 -20.98
C SER A 169 -20.56 -8.28 -19.68
N PHE A 170 -20.94 -7.12 -19.15
CA PHE A 170 -20.44 -6.63 -17.86
C PHE A 170 -20.86 -7.53 -16.69
N ALA A 171 -22.12 -7.99 -16.69
CA ALA A 171 -22.62 -8.92 -15.67
C ALA A 171 -21.87 -10.26 -15.71
N VAL A 172 -21.62 -10.81 -16.90
CA VAL A 172 -20.83 -12.03 -17.09
C VAL A 172 -19.39 -11.85 -16.63
N ALA A 173 -18.74 -10.74 -17.00
CA ALA A 173 -17.39 -10.42 -16.56
C ALA A 173 -17.30 -10.30 -15.03
N THR A 174 -18.28 -9.66 -14.41
CA THR A 174 -18.38 -9.52 -12.95
C THR A 174 -18.53 -10.88 -12.26
N ALA A 175 -19.43 -11.75 -12.77
CA ALA A 175 -19.63 -13.08 -12.22
C ALA A 175 -18.36 -13.96 -12.35
N LEU A 176 -17.67 -13.88 -13.49
CA LEU A 176 -16.38 -14.54 -13.70
C LEU A 176 -15.32 -14.02 -12.73
N ALA A 177 -15.18 -12.71 -12.58
CA ALA A 177 -14.22 -12.10 -11.67
C ALA A 177 -14.45 -12.54 -10.21
N ILE A 178 -15.70 -12.54 -9.74
CA ILE A 178 -16.06 -13.04 -8.41
C ILE A 178 -15.66 -14.51 -8.27
N THR A 179 -16.02 -15.35 -9.24
CA THR A 179 -15.74 -16.80 -9.20
C THR A 179 -14.23 -17.07 -9.17
N VAL A 180 -13.47 -16.43 -10.05
CA VAL A 180 -12.01 -16.57 -10.13
C VAL A 180 -11.36 -16.11 -8.82
N THR A 181 -11.81 -14.98 -8.25
CA THR A 181 -11.27 -14.44 -7.00
C THR A 181 -11.52 -15.39 -5.82
N LEU A 182 -12.73 -15.95 -5.71
CA LEU A 182 -13.08 -16.92 -4.67
C LEU A 182 -12.30 -18.22 -4.80
N ILE A 183 -12.15 -18.75 -6.02
CA ILE A 183 -11.33 -19.95 -6.28
C ILE A 183 -9.86 -19.68 -5.95
N ALA A 184 -9.31 -18.55 -6.37
CA ALA A 184 -7.93 -18.18 -6.07
C ALA A 184 -7.69 -18.10 -4.56
N ARG A 185 -8.60 -17.50 -3.79
CA ARG A 185 -8.50 -17.45 -2.32
C ARG A 185 -8.64 -18.83 -1.69
N LEU A 186 -9.54 -19.68 -2.19
CA LEU A 186 -9.70 -21.06 -1.71
C LEU A 186 -8.42 -21.88 -1.93
N VAL A 187 -7.81 -21.79 -3.11
CA VAL A 187 -6.59 -22.55 -3.44
C VAL A 187 -5.37 -22.06 -2.67
N THR A 188 -5.26 -20.76 -2.41
CA THR A 188 -4.08 -20.16 -1.77
C THR A 188 -4.11 -20.22 -0.24
N VAL A 189 -5.30 -20.19 0.37
CA VAL A 189 -5.45 -20.11 1.84
C VAL A 189 -6.28 -21.26 2.41
N GLY A 190 -7.22 -21.81 1.63
CA GLY A 190 -8.16 -22.83 2.10
C GLY A 190 -7.71 -24.29 1.93
N VAL A 191 -6.63 -24.54 1.18
CA VAL A 191 -6.00 -25.86 0.95
C VAL A 191 -4.61 -25.86 1.56
#